data_AF-A0A841WMJ1-F1
#
_entry.id   AF-A0A841WMJ1-F1
#
_cell.length_a   1.000
_cell.length_b   1.000
_cell.length_c   1.000
_cell.angle_alpha   90.00
_cell.angle_beta   90.00
_cell.angle_gamma   90.00
#
_symmetry.space_group_name_H-M   'P 1'
#
loop_
_entity.id
_entity.type
_entity.pdbx_description
1 polymer ?
#
loop_
_entity_poly.entity_id
_entity_poly.type
_entity_poly.pdbx_seq_one_letter_code
_entity_poly.pdbx_strand_id
1 'polypeptide(L)'
;MAQQFTLGYYYVSPEDNERMTTFGEVSGDSLNTLVTQYIRGWIGRKRDYYLNLAKLDAQARELTSEQWVDIMLGEGTKGLPPYKHQITVEGNPLRDVALVPVDEMVKRQLNYVVLAEQNICLLRIAVLYDGDSLVRYVSRIVKEHLQRNWETLYLPQVQANKTKVWF
;
A
#
# COMPACT_ATOMS: atom_id res chain seq x y z
N MET A 1 -9.46 -9.89 -12.04
CA MET A 1 -9.66 -8.59 -12.72
C MET A 1 -9.20 -7.43 -11.83
N ALA A 2 -9.23 -6.18 -12.30
CA ALA A 2 -9.02 -5.00 -11.45
C ALA A 2 -10.35 -4.53 -10.87
N GLN A 3 -10.36 -4.18 -9.59
CA GLN A 3 -11.56 -3.79 -8.86
C GLN A 3 -11.30 -2.55 -8.00
N GLN A 4 -12.36 -1.81 -7.69
CA GLN A 4 -12.29 -0.72 -6.74
C GLN A 4 -12.12 -1.27 -5.32
N PHE A 5 -11.07 -0.82 -4.64
CA PHE A 5 -10.81 -1.12 -3.25
C PHE A 5 -10.98 0.16 -2.43
N THR A 6 -11.98 0.17 -1.55
CA THR A 6 -12.34 1.34 -0.75
C THR A 6 -11.20 1.71 0.19
N LEU A 7 -10.75 2.95 0.07
CA LEU A 7 -9.78 3.59 0.96
C LEU A 7 -10.21 5.04 1.10
N GLY A 8 -10.94 5.35 2.17
CA GLY A 8 -11.60 6.66 2.36
C GLY A 8 -10.63 7.83 2.58
N TYR A 9 -9.45 7.57 3.12
CA TYR A 9 -8.40 8.56 3.29
C TYR A 9 -7.09 7.87 3.70
N TYR A 10 -6.00 8.63 3.67
CA TYR A 10 -4.74 8.29 4.29
C TYR A 10 -4.10 9.55 4.91
N TYR A 11 -3.06 9.35 5.70
CA TYR A 11 -2.28 10.44 6.28
C TYR A 11 -0.92 10.54 5.59
N VAL A 12 -0.42 11.76 5.46
CA VAL A 12 0.88 12.04 4.85
C VAL A 12 1.53 13.20 5.59
N SER A 13 2.87 13.24 5.64
CA SER A 13 3.57 14.39 6.21
C SER A 13 3.32 15.64 5.36
N PRO A 14 3.42 16.86 5.90
CA PRO A 14 3.30 18.08 5.11
C PRO A 14 4.28 18.12 3.92
N GLU A 15 5.53 17.70 4.14
CA GLU A 15 6.57 17.61 3.11
C GLU A 15 6.18 16.62 2.00
N ASP A 16 5.76 15.41 2.37
CA ASP A 16 5.36 14.40 1.40
C ASP A 16 4.08 14.79 0.64
N ASN A 17 3.18 15.54 1.29
CA ASN A 17 1.99 16.09 0.63
C ASN A 17 2.35 17.11 -0.45
N GLU A 18 3.33 17.97 -0.18
CA GLU A 18 3.86 18.91 -1.16
C GLU A 18 4.52 18.16 -2.31
N ARG A 19 5.42 17.21 -2.01
CA ARG A 19 6.06 16.33 -3.00
C ARG A 19 5.06 15.67 -3.94
N MET A 20 4.01 15.08 -3.38
CA MET A 20 2.95 14.42 -4.16
C MET A 20 2.18 15.39 -5.03
N THR A 21 1.85 16.58 -4.51
CA THR A 21 1.15 17.62 -5.27
C THR A 21 2.01 18.08 -6.45
N THR A 22 3.26 18.45 -6.20
CA THR A 22 4.19 18.92 -7.24
C THR A 22 4.46 17.85 -8.29
N PHE A 23 4.72 16.60 -7.88
CA PHE A 23 4.96 15.54 -8.85
C PHE A 23 3.70 15.18 -9.64
N GLY A 24 2.51 15.19 -9.02
CA GLY A 24 1.24 14.98 -9.71
C GLY A 24 0.98 16.03 -10.80
N GLU A 25 1.27 17.30 -10.53
CA GLU A 25 1.17 18.38 -11.52
C GLU A 25 2.14 18.19 -12.71
N VAL A 26 3.37 17.76 -12.42
CA VAL A 26 4.40 17.54 -13.45
C VAL A 26 4.13 16.30 -14.30
N SER A 27 3.71 15.20 -13.68
CA SER A 27 3.46 13.93 -14.36
C SER A 27 2.09 13.86 -15.02
N GLY A 28 1.15 14.72 -14.63
CA GLY A 28 -0.25 14.65 -15.02
C GLY A 28 -1.04 13.55 -14.29
N ASP A 29 -0.43 12.84 -13.33
CA ASP A 29 -1.08 11.79 -12.57
C ASP A 29 -1.97 12.37 -11.46
N SER A 30 -3.19 11.84 -11.36
CA SER A 30 -4.08 12.14 -10.24
C SER A 30 -3.56 11.57 -8.92
N LEU A 31 -4.02 12.13 -7.79
CA LEU A 31 -3.72 11.57 -6.46
C LEU A 31 -4.07 10.08 -6.36
N ASN A 32 -5.21 9.69 -6.94
CA ASN A 32 -5.66 8.30 -6.96
C ASN A 32 -4.70 7.41 -7.75
N THR A 33 -4.25 7.89 -8.91
CA THR A 33 -3.27 7.22 -9.75
C THR A 33 -1.97 7.00 -8.99
N LEU A 34 -1.43 8.05 -8.36
CA LEU A 34 -0.18 7.97 -7.59
C LEU A 34 -0.29 6.98 -6.42
N VAL A 35 -1.31 7.10 -5.57
CA VAL A 35 -1.49 6.20 -4.42
C VAL A 35 -1.69 4.75 -4.90
N THR A 36 -2.45 4.54 -5.97
CA THR A 36 -2.61 3.22 -6.59
C THR A 36 -1.27 2.64 -7.06
N GLN A 37 -0.45 3.45 -7.74
CA GLN A 37 0.89 3.05 -8.19
C GLN A 37 1.80 2.72 -7.00
N TYR A 38 1.75 3.49 -5.91
CA TYR A 38 2.60 3.29 -4.74
C TYR A 38 2.26 1.96 -4.03
N ILE A 39 0.97 1.68 -3.83
CA ILE A 39 0.50 0.41 -3.28
C ILE A 39 0.92 -0.76 -4.17
N ARG A 40 0.73 -0.65 -5.48
CA ARG A 40 1.13 -1.69 -6.44
C ARG A 40 2.65 -1.90 -6.46
N GLY A 41 3.42 -0.82 -6.46
CA GLY A 41 4.88 -0.86 -6.46
C GLY A 41 5.43 -1.51 -5.19
N TRP A 42 4.82 -1.21 -4.04
CA TRP A 42 5.17 -1.83 -2.77
C TRP A 42 4.87 -3.32 -2.74
N ILE A 43 3.63 -3.72 -3.05
CA ILE A 43 3.22 -5.13 -3.10
C ILE A 43 4.06 -5.90 -4.13
N GLY A 44 4.35 -5.29 -5.28
CA GLY A 44 5.21 -5.88 -6.31
C GLY A 44 6.64 -6.11 -5.83
N ARG A 45 7.25 -5.14 -5.14
CA ARG A 45 8.61 -5.26 -4.59
C ARG A 45 8.71 -6.31 -3.48
N LYS A 46 7.66 -6.45 -2.67
CA LYS A 46 7.63 -7.39 -1.53
C LYS A 46 6.73 -8.60 -1.82
N ARG A 47 6.58 -8.95 -3.10
CA ARG A 47 5.62 -9.95 -3.56
C ARG A 47 5.82 -11.30 -2.92
N ASP A 48 7.04 -11.80 -2.89
CA ASP A 48 7.35 -13.12 -2.34
C ASP A 48 7.00 -13.21 -0.85
N TYR A 49 7.28 -12.15 -0.11
CA TYR A 49 6.90 -12.04 1.30
C TYR A 49 5.37 -12.15 1.47
N TYR A 50 4.59 -11.35 0.74
CA TYR A 50 3.13 -11.36 0.89
C TYR A 50 2.48 -12.63 0.36
N LEU A 51 3.04 -13.25 -0.69
CA LEU A 51 2.58 -14.55 -1.18
C LEU A 51 2.86 -15.66 -0.15
N ASN A 52 4.05 -15.66 0.45
CA ASN A 52 4.37 -16.61 1.51
C ASN A 52 3.45 -16.40 2.73
N LEU A 53 3.20 -15.14 3.10
CA LEU A 53 2.27 -14.80 4.18
C LEU A 53 0.85 -15.33 3.91
N ALA A 54 0.33 -15.10 2.70
CA ALA A 54 -0.98 -15.61 2.30
C ALA A 54 -1.04 -17.14 2.34
N LYS A 55 0.02 -17.81 1.87
CA LYS A 55 0.13 -19.28 1.91
C LYS A 55 0.11 -19.79 3.36
N LEU A 56 0.92 -19.21 4.24
CA LEU A 56 0.98 -19.61 5.64
C LEU A 56 -0.36 -19.36 6.37
N ASP A 57 -1.02 -18.23 6.10
CA ASP A 57 -2.33 -17.94 6.69
C ASP A 57 -3.39 -18.96 6.25
N ALA A 58 -3.47 -19.28 4.96
CA ALA A 58 -4.38 -20.29 4.45
C ALA A 58 -4.11 -21.67 5.06
N GLN A 59 -2.83 -22.08 5.15
CA GLN A 59 -2.44 -23.35 5.75
C GLN A 59 -2.79 -23.43 7.24
N ALA A 60 -2.54 -22.36 8.00
CA ALA A 60 -2.84 -22.31 9.43
C ALA A 60 -4.34 -22.39 9.73
N ARG A 61 -5.19 -22.09 8.75
CA ARG A 61 -6.67 -22.19 8.82
C ARG A 61 -7.22 -23.44 8.11
N GLU A 62 -6.36 -24.26 7.52
CA GLU A 62 -6.72 -25.42 6.69
C GLU A 62 -7.65 -25.09 5.52
N LEU A 63 -7.39 -23.95 4.86
CA LEU A 63 -8.09 -23.53 3.66
C LEU A 63 -7.30 -23.89 2.41
N THR A 64 -7.99 -24.23 1.33
CA THR A 64 -7.38 -24.20 0.01
C THR A 64 -7.09 -22.75 -0.42
N SER A 65 -6.18 -22.57 -1.37
CA SER A 65 -5.89 -21.23 -1.89
C SER A 65 -7.12 -20.55 -2.50
N GLU A 66 -8.03 -21.32 -3.13
CA GLU A 66 -9.24 -20.81 -3.75
C GLU A 66 -10.23 -20.31 -2.69
N GLN A 67 -10.53 -21.14 -1.67
CA GLN A 67 -11.40 -20.77 -0.56
C GLN A 67 -10.88 -19.52 0.17
N TRP A 68 -9.57 -19.46 0.40
CA TRP A 68 -8.96 -18.30 1.05
C TRP A 68 -9.13 -17.03 0.21
N VAL A 69 -8.91 -17.11 -1.11
CA VAL A 69 -9.09 -15.97 -2.02
C VAL A 69 -10.55 -15.51 -2.04
N ASP A 70 -11.50 -16.43 -2.14
CA ASP A 70 -12.93 -16.10 -2.20
C ASP A 70 -13.39 -15.37 -0.93
N ILE A 71 -13.00 -15.88 0.24
CA ILE A 71 -13.27 -15.22 1.53
C ILE A 71 -12.62 -13.84 1.56
N MET A 72 -11.34 -13.75 1.17
CA MET A 72 -10.58 -12.51 1.22
C MET A 72 -11.08 -11.45 0.24
N LEU A 73 -11.75 -11.82 -0.85
CA LEU A 73 -12.38 -10.88 -1.77
C LEU A 73 -13.79 -10.48 -1.29
N GLY A 74 -14.61 -11.44 -0.88
CA GLY A 74 -15.99 -11.21 -0.45
C GLY A 74 -16.10 -10.54 0.91
N GLU A 75 -15.69 -11.25 1.96
CA GLU A 75 -15.86 -10.83 3.36
C GLU A 75 -14.62 -10.14 3.95
N GLY A 76 -13.47 -10.34 3.31
CA GLY A 76 -12.19 -9.86 3.79
C GLY A 76 -11.71 -10.62 5.02
N THR A 77 -10.86 -9.96 5.81
CA THR A 77 -10.20 -10.61 6.95
C THR A 77 -11.17 -11.04 8.05
N LYS A 78 -12.38 -10.45 8.11
CA LYS A 78 -13.43 -10.79 9.08
C LYS A 78 -14.13 -12.11 8.77
N GLY A 79 -14.13 -12.55 7.51
CA GLY A 79 -14.72 -13.82 7.10
C GLY A 79 -13.77 -15.02 7.28
N LEU A 80 -12.51 -14.78 7.65
CA LEU A 80 -11.55 -15.87 7.84
C LEU A 80 -11.90 -16.69 9.09
N PRO A 81 -11.98 -18.03 8.99
CA PRO A 81 -12.24 -18.90 10.14
C PRO A 81 -11.06 -18.83 11.13
N PRO A 82 -11.26 -19.13 12.42
CA PRO A 82 -10.18 -19.09 13.41
C PRO A 82 -8.99 -19.98 13.02
N TYR A 83 -7.80 -19.61 13.47
CA TYR A 83 -6.61 -20.42 13.26
C TYR A 83 -6.73 -21.78 13.95
N LYS A 84 -6.31 -22.82 13.23
CA LYS A 84 -6.16 -24.18 13.77
C LYS A 84 -4.72 -24.47 14.19
N HIS A 85 -3.76 -23.80 13.55
CA HIS A 85 -2.33 -23.91 13.84
C HIS A 85 -1.73 -22.54 14.13
N GLN A 86 -0.70 -22.50 14.97
CA GLN A 86 0.04 -21.27 15.22
C GLN A 86 0.83 -20.87 13.98
N ILE A 87 0.76 -19.59 13.61
CA ILE A 87 1.61 -19.02 12.58
C ILE A 87 2.73 -18.20 13.23
N THR A 88 3.95 -18.38 12.74
CA THR A 88 5.07 -17.49 13.02
C THR A 88 5.47 -16.84 11.71
N VAL A 89 5.38 -15.51 11.66
CA VAL A 89 5.76 -14.72 10.48
C VAL A 89 6.98 -13.90 10.85
N GLU A 90 8.08 -14.13 10.15
CA GLU A 90 9.30 -13.37 10.34
C GLU A 90 9.29 -12.11 9.47
N GLY A 91 9.66 -10.98 10.07
CA GLY A 91 10.02 -9.76 9.36
C GLY A 91 8.85 -9.04 8.70
N ASN A 92 8.34 -7.99 9.33
CA ASN A 92 7.40 -7.08 8.68
C ASN A 92 8.17 -6.02 7.87
N PRO A 93 7.98 -5.94 6.53
CA PRO A 93 8.78 -5.06 5.68
C PRO A 93 8.47 -3.56 5.85
N LEU A 94 7.37 -3.18 6.52
CA LEU A 94 7.04 -1.79 6.87
C LEU A 94 7.23 -1.49 8.37
N ARG A 95 7.84 -2.38 9.14
CA ARG A 95 7.98 -2.23 10.59
C ARG A 95 8.70 -0.94 10.98
N ASP A 96 9.76 -0.61 10.25
CA ASP A 96 10.66 0.51 10.60
C ASP A 96 10.24 1.83 9.94
N VAL A 97 9.16 1.83 9.16
CA VAL A 97 8.61 3.04 8.54
C VAL A 97 7.72 3.75 9.57
N ALA A 98 8.33 4.52 10.46
CA ALA A 98 7.59 5.29 11.45
C ALA A 98 6.83 6.47 10.80
N LEU A 99 5.56 6.65 11.15
CA LEU A 99 4.82 7.88 10.82
C LEU A 99 5.07 8.93 11.90
N VAL A 100 5.02 10.21 11.53
CA VAL A 100 4.96 11.31 12.51
C VAL A 100 3.62 11.27 13.25
N PRO A 101 3.48 11.93 14.42
CA PRO A 101 2.21 12.03 15.13
C PRO A 101 1.07 12.52 14.22
N VAL A 102 -0.13 11.94 14.37
CA VAL A 102 -1.25 12.14 13.44
C VAL A 102 -1.71 13.61 13.40
N ASP A 103 -1.58 14.32 14.51
CA ASP A 103 -1.86 15.76 14.64
C ASP A 103 -0.93 16.66 13.82
N GLU A 104 0.25 16.15 13.45
CA GLU A 104 1.20 16.80 12.54
C GLU A 104 1.00 16.37 11.08
N MET A 105 0.12 15.41 10.81
CA MET A 105 -0.10 14.86 9.47
C MET A 105 -1.25 15.55 8.73
N VAL A 106 -1.13 15.60 7.41
CA VAL A 106 -2.19 16.04 6.51
C VAL A 106 -3.10 14.85 6.17
N LYS A 107 -4.39 14.99 6.46
CA LYS A 107 -5.42 14.02 6.03
C LYS A 107 -5.74 14.23 4.54
N ARG A 108 -5.46 13.23 3.71
CA ARG A 108 -5.78 13.26 2.27
C ARG A 108 -6.95 12.33 1.99
N GLN A 109 -8.05 12.91 1.54
CA GLN A 109 -9.24 12.15 1.14
C GLN A 109 -8.95 11.36 -0.12
N LEU A 110 -9.45 10.13 -0.13
CA LEU A 110 -9.38 9.22 -1.25
C LEU A 110 -10.70 8.45 -1.25
N ASN A 111 -11.32 8.16 -2.39
CA ASN A 111 -12.58 7.40 -2.36
C ASN A 111 -12.31 5.90 -2.45
N TYR A 112 -11.45 5.52 -3.38
CA TYR A 112 -11.03 4.17 -3.65
C TYR A 112 -9.66 4.18 -4.34
N VAL A 113 -9.00 3.03 -4.39
CA VAL A 113 -7.90 2.74 -5.32
C VAL A 113 -8.30 1.60 -6.24
N VAL A 114 -7.64 1.46 -7.38
CA VAL A 114 -7.93 0.34 -8.31
C VAL A 114 -6.82 -0.69 -8.21
N LEU A 115 -7.15 -1.87 -7.71
CA LEU A 115 -6.19 -2.96 -7.49
C LEU A 115 -6.68 -4.25 -8.16
N ALA A 116 -5.74 -5.04 -8.66
CA ALA A 116 -6.04 -6.42 -9.05
C ALA A 116 -6.48 -7.22 -7.81
N GLU A 117 -7.40 -8.17 -7.98
CA GLU A 117 -7.90 -9.06 -6.91
C GLU A 117 -6.78 -9.62 -6.03
N GLN A 118 -5.72 -10.15 -6.64
CA GLN A 118 -4.59 -10.65 -5.87
C GLN A 118 -3.97 -9.56 -4.99
N ASN A 119 -3.75 -8.35 -5.51
CA ASN A 119 -3.20 -7.26 -4.72
C ASN A 119 -4.16 -6.81 -3.61
N ILE A 120 -5.48 -6.94 -3.80
CA ILE A 120 -6.46 -6.70 -2.74
C ILE A 120 -6.25 -7.71 -1.61
N CYS A 121 -6.17 -9.01 -1.92
CA CYS A 121 -5.95 -10.04 -0.93
C CYS A 121 -4.60 -9.87 -0.21
N LEU A 122 -3.54 -9.57 -0.97
CA LEU A 122 -2.20 -9.33 -0.42
C LEU A 122 -2.15 -8.08 0.47
N LEU A 123 -2.87 -7.01 0.11
CA LEU A 123 -2.97 -5.83 0.97
C LEU A 123 -3.74 -6.15 2.26
N ARG A 124 -4.89 -6.83 2.15
CA ARG A 124 -5.71 -7.22 3.31
C ARG A 124 -4.93 -8.09 4.29
N ILE A 125 -4.22 -9.10 3.80
CA ILE A 125 -3.43 -9.99 4.68
C ILE A 125 -2.25 -9.25 5.30
N ALA A 126 -1.60 -8.35 4.55
CA ALA A 126 -0.53 -7.54 5.08
C ALA A 126 -1.00 -6.67 6.25
N VAL A 127 -2.15 -6.01 6.11
CA VAL A 127 -2.77 -5.20 7.18
C VAL A 127 -3.11 -6.07 8.40
N LEU A 128 -3.68 -7.26 8.20
CA LEU A 128 -4.02 -8.18 9.29
C LEU A 128 -2.80 -8.54 10.15
N TYR A 129 -1.68 -8.88 9.52
CA TYR A 129 -0.47 -9.33 10.22
C TYR A 129 0.39 -8.19 10.76
N ASP A 130 0.35 -7.04 10.10
CA ASP A 130 1.00 -5.85 10.60
C ASP A 130 0.30 -5.33 11.88
N GLY A 131 -0.98 -5.66 12.07
CA GLY A 131 -1.74 -5.33 13.28
C GLY A 131 -2.17 -3.86 13.36
N ASP A 132 -2.02 -3.11 12.26
CA ASP A 132 -2.40 -1.71 12.16
C ASP A 132 -3.68 -1.54 11.32
N SER A 133 -4.22 -0.34 11.31
CA SER A 133 -5.33 0.03 10.44
C SER A 133 -4.88 0.12 8.98
N LEU A 134 -5.79 -0.18 8.04
CA LEU A 134 -5.57 0.00 6.60
C LEU A 134 -5.06 1.41 6.27
N VAL A 135 -5.63 2.44 6.92
CA VAL A 135 -5.24 3.84 6.72
C VAL A 135 -3.77 4.06 7.07
N ARG A 136 -3.33 3.64 8.26
CA ARG A 136 -1.94 3.82 8.70
C ARG A 136 -0.97 2.96 7.90
N TYR A 137 -1.38 1.75 7.53
CA TYR A 137 -0.60 0.87 6.68
C TYR A 137 -0.33 1.50 5.30
N VAL A 138 -1.37 2.02 4.64
CA VAL A 138 -1.22 2.71 3.35
C VAL A 138 -0.43 4.01 3.51
N SER A 139 -0.60 4.74 4.61
CA SER A 139 0.19 5.94 4.92
C SER A 139 1.69 5.63 4.98
N ARG A 140 2.07 4.48 5.58
CA ARG A 140 3.46 4.01 5.60
C ARG A 140 3.96 3.60 4.22
N ILE A 141 3.12 2.97 3.39
CA ILE A 141 3.48 2.68 1.99
C ILE A 141 3.81 3.97 1.24
N VAL A 142 2.95 4.99 1.36
CA VAL A 142 3.17 6.28 0.68
C VAL A 142 4.48 6.91 1.13
N LYS A 143 4.74 6.95 2.44
CA LYS A 143 5.99 7.47 3.01
C LYS A 143 7.21 6.70 2.50
N GLU A 144 7.23 5.37 2.62
CA GLU A 144 8.34 4.54 2.13
C GLU A 144 8.62 4.80 0.66
N HIS A 145 7.55 4.85 -0.14
CA HIS A 145 7.67 4.95 -1.57
C HIS A 145 8.23 6.31 -1.99
N LEU A 146 7.83 7.40 -1.34
CA LEU A 146 8.39 8.72 -1.57
C LEU A 146 9.83 8.81 -1.09
N GLN A 147 10.14 8.37 0.13
CA GLN A 147 11.51 8.38 0.67
C GLN A 147 12.49 7.64 -0.24
N ARG A 148 12.07 6.50 -0.79
CA ARG A 148 12.93 5.64 -1.60
C ARG A 148 13.08 6.13 -3.05
N ASN A 149 12.13 6.90 -3.58
CA ASN A 149 12.09 7.26 -5.00
C ASN A 149 12.20 8.77 -5.28
N TRP A 150 12.06 9.64 -4.28
CA TRP A 150 11.97 11.08 -4.51
C TRP A 150 13.22 11.62 -5.19
N GLU A 151 14.39 11.47 -4.57
CA GLU A 151 15.65 12.00 -5.09
C GLU A 151 16.05 11.38 -6.44
N THR A 152 15.73 10.10 -6.65
CA THR A 152 16.23 9.34 -7.80
C THR A 152 15.29 9.35 -9.01
N LEU A 153 13.98 9.38 -8.80
CA LEU A 153 12.99 9.23 -9.88
C LEU A 153 12.15 10.50 -10.07
N TYR A 154 11.70 11.13 -8.99
CA TYR A 154 10.69 12.19 -9.07
C TYR A 154 11.29 13.59 -9.14
N LEU A 155 12.25 13.89 -8.28
CA LEU A 155 12.89 15.20 -8.23
C LEU A 155 13.55 15.59 -9.57
N PRO A 156 14.27 14.71 -10.28
CA PRO A 156 14.83 15.05 -11.59
C PRO A 156 13.77 15.44 -12.62
N GLN A 157 12.61 14.76 -12.62
CA GLN A 157 11.49 15.10 -13.52
C GLN A 157 10.86 16.45 -13.15
N VAL A 158 10.67 16.70 -11.84
CA VAL A 158 10.17 17.99 -11.32
C VAL A 158 11.11 19.14 -11.72
N GLN A 159 12.43 18.93 -11.62
CA GLN A 159 13.43 19.92 -12.00
C GLN A 159 13.47 20.12 -13.52
N ALA A 160 13.40 19.04 -14.31
CA ALA A 160 13.35 19.11 -15.76
C ALA A 160 12.15 19.92 -16.27
N ASN A 161 10.97 19.78 -15.64
CA ASN A 161 9.79 20.55 -16.05
C ASN A 161 9.90 22.07 -15.75
N LYS A 162 10.82 22.48 -14.86
CA LYS A 162 11.09 23.89 -14.57
C LYS A 162 12.03 24.54 -15.59
N THR A 163 12.70 23.74 -16.43
CA THR A 163 13.61 24.23 -17.46
C THR A 163 13.05 23.97 -18.86
N LYS A 164 13.31 24.90 -19.79
CA LYS A 164 13.04 24.70 -21.22
C LYS A 164 14.26 24.18 -21.97
N VAL A 165 15.33 23.81 -21.27
CA VAL A 165 16.54 23.21 -21.83
C VAL A 165 16.48 21.71 -21.59
N TRP A 166 16.35 20.96 -22.68
CA TRP A 166 16.03 19.52 -22.67
C TRP A 166 17.29 18.67 -22.93
N PHE A 167 18.37 19.32 -23.36
CA PHE A 167 19.70 18.77 -23.64
C PHE A 167 20.74 19.91 -23.58
#